data_AF-A0A1E1WHG0-F1
#
_entry.id   AF-A0A1E1WHG0-F1
#
_cell.length_a   1.000
_cell.length_b   1.000
_cell.length_c   1.000
_cell.angle_alpha   90.00
_cell.angle_beta   90.00
_cell.angle_gamma   90.00
#
_symmetry.space_group_name_H-M   'P 1'
#
loop_
_entity.id
_entity.type
_entity.pdbx_description
1 polymer ?
#
loop_
_entity_poly.entity_id
_entity_poly.type
_entity_poly.pdbx_seq_one_letter_code
_entity_poly.pdbx_strand_id
1 'polypeptide(L)'
;ATVDVLRVPFPANAQREIEMAHQVLSKDMAALVEAMRLAIQYSNTTLQHEYTKSMLAAAHVLAMDAKNLLDVVDCIRQRYPTVDWRAALEPELEPPGPIEPQNQTLTSQNQFRSVT
;
A
#
# COMPACT_ATOMS: atom_id res chain seq x y z
N ALA A 1 -1.56 0.04 1.30
CA ALA A 1 -0.15 -0.04 1.73
C ALA A 1 0.51 1.35 1.73
N THR A 2 0.84 1.96 0.58
CA THR A 2 1.56 3.26 0.58
C THR A 2 0.73 4.45 1.09
N VAL A 3 -0.58 4.47 0.83
CA VAL A 3 -1.49 5.53 1.31
C VAL A 3 -1.61 5.51 2.85
N ASP A 4 -1.57 4.31 3.45
CA ASP A 4 -1.66 4.13 4.90
C ASP A 4 -0.42 4.67 5.61
N VAL A 5 0.76 4.43 5.01
CA VAL A 5 2.05 4.94 5.47
C VAL A 5 2.12 6.47 5.39
N LEU A 6 1.63 7.03 4.28
CA LEU A 6 1.57 8.49 4.08
C LEU A 6 0.57 9.20 4.99
N ARG A 7 -0.32 8.48 5.68
CA ARG A 7 -1.38 9.07 6.52
C ARG A 7 -0.85 9.49 7.89
N VAL A 8 0.08 8.71 8.45
CA VAL A 8 0.60 8.85 9.82
C VAL A 8 1.14 10.25 10.16
N PRO A 9 1.88 10.96 9.28
CA PRO A 9 2.55 12.20 9.65
C PRO A 9 1.66 13.46 9.51
N PHE A 10 0.44 13.34 8.96
CA PHE A 10 -0.46 14.48 8.75
C PHE A 10 -1.54 14.60 9.84
N PRO A 11 -2.08 15.81 10.11
CA PRO A 11 -3.16 16.00 11.08
C PRO A 11 -4.49 15.36 10.64
N ALA A 12 -5.37 15.08 11.60
CA ALA A 12 -6.59 14.27 11.43
C ALA A 12 -7.54 14.75 10.30
N ASN A 13 -7.60 16.07 10.06
CA ASN A 13 -8.37 16.64 8.96
C ASN A 13 -7.83 16.20 7.59
N ALA A 14 -6.52 16.33 7.37
CA ALA A 14 -5.84 15.90 6.16
C ALA A 14 -5.90 14.38 5.99
N GLN A 15 -5.75 13.62 7.08
CA GLN A 15 -5.92 12.17 7.05
C GLN A 15 -7.30 11.76 6.55
N ARG A 16 -8.37 12.46 6.94
CA ARG A 16 -9.73 12.13 6.49
C ARG A 16 -9.96 12.45 5.02
N GLU A 17 -9.39 13.54 4.51
CA GLU A 17 -9.43 13.86 3.08
C GLU A 17 -8.79 12.75 2.23
N ILE A 18 -7.60 12.27 2.63
CA ILE A 18 -6.91 11.15 1.95
C ILE A 18 -7.75 9.88 1.98
N GLU A 19 -8.36 9.56 3.12
CA GLU A 19 -9.18 8.35 3.25
C GLU A 19 -10.43 8.38 2.39
N MET A 20 -11.14 9.52 2.32
CA MET A 20 -12.30 9.63 1.44
C MET A 20 -11.90 9.40 -0.02
N ALA A 21 -10.79 10.02 -0.46
CA ALA A 21 -10.28 9.81 -1.81
C ALA A 21 -9.82 8.35 -2.05
N HIS A 22 -9.20 7.71 -1.06
CA HIS A 22 -8.79 6.32 -1.14
C HIS A 22 -9.98 5.35 -1.17
N GLN A 23 -11.03 5.63 -0.38
CA GLN A 23 -12.26 4.84 -0.36
C GLN A 23 -13.00 4.91 -1.69
N VAL A 24 -13.08 6.09 -2.30
CA VAL A 24 -13.65 6.27 -3.65
C VAL A 24 -12.87 5.40 -4.64
N LEU A 25 -11.54 5.57 -4.69
CA LEU A 25 -10.69 4.76 -5.58
C LEU A 25 -10.87 3.24 -5.38
N SER A 26 -10.94 2.80 -4.12
CA SER A 26 -11.15 1.38 -3.80
C SER A 26 -12.51 0.87 -4.29
N LYS A 27 -13.55 1.69 -4.22
CA LYS A 27 -14.88 1.35 -4.72
C LYS A 27 -14.86 1.24 -6.25
N ASP A 28 -14.23 2.19 -6.94
CA ASP A 28 -14.16 2.18 -8.40
C ASP A 28 -13.30 1.04 -8.95
N MET A 29 -12.26 0.61 -8.20
CA MET A 29 -11.52 -0.62 -8.54
C MET A 29 -12.43 -1.85 -8.47
N ALA A 30 -13.27 -1.97 -7.44
CA ALA A 30 -14.22 -3.08 -7.33
C ALA A 30 -15.25 -3.05 -8.48
N ALA A 31 -15.76 -1.86 -8.83
CA ALA A 31 -16.68 -1.69 -9.95
C ALA A 31 -16.04 -2.07 -11.30
N LEU A 32 -14.77 -1.70 -11.52
CA LEU A 32 -14.03 -2.09 -12.71
C LEU A 32 -13.84 -3.61 -12.79
N VAL A 33 -13.46 -4.26 -11.69
CA VAL A 33 -13.27 -5.72 -11.66
C VAL A 33 -14.57 -6.44 -12.02
N GLU A 34 -15.71 -5.99 -11.50
CA GLU A 34 -17.00 -6.57 -11.84
C GLU A 34 -17.36 -6.34 -13.32
N ALA A 35 -17.14 -5.13 -13.84
CA ALA A 35 -17.38 -4.83 -15.25
C ALA A 35 -16.46 -5.64 -16.19
N MET A 36 -15.18 -5.80 -15.83
CA MET A 36 -14.23 -6.65 -16.55
C MET A 36 -14.67 -8.12 -16.54
N ARG A 37 -15.15 -8.62 -15.40
CA ARG A 37 -15.65 -10.00 -15.27
C ARG A 37 -16.82 -10.24 -16.22
N LEU A 38 -17.79 -9.34 -16.26
CA LEU A 38 -18.92 -9.43 -17.19
C LEU A 38 -18.46 -9.33 -18.65
N ALA A 39 -17.55 -8.41 -18.97
CA ALA A 39 -16.99 -8.28 -20.32
C ALA A 39 -16.28 -9.57 -20.79
N ILE A 40 -15.54 -10.23 -19.91
CA ILE A 40 -14.90 -11.52 -20.21
C ILE A 40 -15.95 -12.62 -20.37
N GLN A 41 -16.94 -12.69 -19.47
CA GLN A 41 -17.99 -13.73 -19.47
C GLN A 41 -18.88 -13.67 -20.72
N TYR A 42 -19.24 -12.48 -21.18
CA TYR A 42 -20.15 -12.26 -22.32
C TYR A 42 -19.41 -11.97 -23.63
N SER A 43 -18.10 -12.24 -23.69
CA SER A 43 -17.23 -11.90 -24.82
C SER A 43 -17.60 -12.54 -26.15
N ASN A 44 -18.31 -13.67 -26.16
CA ASN A 44 -18.76 -14.37 -27.38
C ASN A 44 -20.28 -14.26 -27.61
N THR A 45 -20.92 -13.25 -27.02
CA THR A 45 -22.37 -13.04 -27.12
C THR A 45 -22.67 -11.72 -27.83
N THR A 46 -23.94 -11.51 -28.20
CA THR A 46 -24.40 -10.23 -28.76
C THR A 46 -24.25 -9.04 -27.81
N LEU A 47 -24.05 -9.29 -26.50
CA LEU A 47 -23.84 -8.26 -25.48
C LEU A 47 -22.36 -7.85 -25.31
N GLN A 48 -21.42 -8.46 -26.04
CA GLN A 48 -19.98 -8.19 -25.91
C GLN A 48 -19.66 -6.69 -25.97
N HIS A 49 -20.22 -5.98 -26.95
CA HIS A 49 -19.94 -4.57 -27.16
C HIS A 49 -20.41 -3.69 -26.00
N GLU A 50 -21.57 -4.02 -25.42
CA GLU A 50 -22.14 -3.28 -24.29
C GLU A 50 -21.28 -3.44 -23.02
N TYR A 51 -20.91 -4.68 -22.68
CA TYR A 51 -20.07 -4.94 -21.51
C TYR A 51 -18.65 -4.41 -21.68
N THR A 52 -18.08 -4.48 -22.89
CA THR A 52 -16.77 -3.85 -23.18
C THR A 52 -16.85 -2.34 -22.99
N LYS A 53 -17.92 -1.70 -23.47
CA LYS A 53 -18.13 -0.25 -23.28
C LYS A 53 -18.27 0.11 -21.79
N SER A 54 -19.04 -0.68 -21.03
CA SER A 54 -19.22 -0.49 -19.58
C SER A 54 -17.88 -0.62 -18.83
N MET A 55 -17.09 -1.65 -19.16
CA MET A 55 -15.74 -1.85 -18.62
C MET A 55 -14.83 -0.66 -18.91
N LEU A 56 -14.80 -0.17 -20.15
CA LEU A 56 -13.97 0.99 -20.53
C LEU A 56 -14.40 2.27 -19.80
N ALA A 57 -15.71 2.47 -19.62
CA ALA A 57 -16.23 3.59 -18.84
C ALA A 57 -15.80 3.51 -17.37
N ALA A 58 -15.90 2.33 -16.74
CA ALA A 58 -15.43 2.11 -15.38
C ALA A 58 -13.91 2.34 -15.25
N ALA A 59 -13.12 1.91 -16.24
CA ALA A 59 -11.67 2.12 -16.26
C ALA A 59 -11.32 3.62 -16.36
N HIS A 60 -12.08 4.37 -17.14
CA HIS A 60 -11.88 5.82 -17.27
C HIS A 60 -12.18 6.54 -15.95
N VAL A 61 -13.29 6.21 -15.28
CA VAL A 61 -13.63 6.75 -13.96
C VAL A 61 -12.52 6.44 -12.96
N LEU A 62 -12.09 5.17 -12.88
CA LEU A 62 -11.00 4.77 -12.00
C LEU A 62 -9.71 5.59 -12.23
N ALA A 63 -9.36 5.87 -13.49
CA ALA A 63 -8.19 6.69 -13.81
C ALA A 63 -8.36 8.15 -13.34
N MET A 64 -9.57 8.71 -13.44
CA MET A 64 -9.88 10.05 -12.93
C MET A 64 -9.76 10.09 -11.39
N ASP A 65 -10.27 9.08 -10.70
CA ASP A 65 -10.21 9.00 -9.23
C ASP A 65 -8.79 8.73 -8.72
N ALA A 66 -7.98 7.98 -9.47
CA ALA A 66 -6.57 7.79 -9.16
C ALA A 66 -5.79 9.11 -9.24
N LYS A 67 -6.07 9.91 -10.28
CA LYS A 67 -5.52 11.26 -10.39
C LYS A 67 -6.00 12.15 -9.23
N ASN A 68 -7.30 12.12 -8.91
CA ASN A 68 -7.85 12.93 -7.83
C ASN A 68 -7.22 12.58 -6.46
N LEU A 69 -6.98 11.30 -6.16
CA LEU A 69 -6.28 10.90 -4.94
C LEU A 69 -4.85 11.46 -4.91
N LEU A 70 -4.13 11.41 -6.03
CA LEU A 70 -2.78 12.00 -6.13
C LEU A 70 -2.83 13.52 -5.90
N ASP A 71 -3.77 14.21 -6.55
CA ASP A 71 -3.96 15.65 -6.40
C ASP A 71 -4.28 16.04 -4.94
N VAL A 72 -5.12 15.27 -4.24
CA VAL A 72 -5.44 15.48 -2.82
C VAL A 72 -4.20 15.30 -1.94
N VAL A 73 -3.42 14.23 -2.17
CA VAL A 73 -2.17 13.97 -1.43
C VAL A 73 -1.16 15.10 -1.67
N ASP A 74 -1.02 15.56 -2.91
CA ASP A 74 -0.10 16.66 -3.25
C ASP A 74 -0.58 18.00 -2.68
N CYS A 75 -1.88 18.29 -2.67
CA CYS A 75 -2.44 19.46 -2.00
C CYS A 75 -2.16 19.45 -0.49
N ILE A 76 -2.26 18.28 0.15
CA ILE A 76 -1.95 18.12 1.57
C ILE A 76 -0.45 18.34 1.81
N ARG A 77 0.42 17.77 0.98
CA ARG A 77 1.87 17.99 1.07
C ARG A 77 2.24 19.46 0.95
N GLN A 78 1.60 20.20 0.04
CA GLN A 78 1.82 21.64 -0.11
C GLN A 78 1.31 22.44 1.11
N ARG A 79 0.20 22.02 1.74
CA ARG A 79 -0.31 22.64 2.97
C ARG A 79 0.58 22.38 4.20
N TYR A 80 1.29 21.26 4.22
CA TYR A 80 2.14 20.84 5.35
C TYR A 80 3.60 20.61 4.92
N PRO A 81 4.34 21.65 4.49
CA PRO A 81 5.71 21.51 3.97
C PRO A 81 6.73 21.11 5.03
N THR A 82 6.42 21.32 6.32
CA THR A 82 7.26 20.95 7.47
C THR A 82 7.12 19.48 7.88
N VAL A 83 6.13 18.77 7.33
CA VAL A 83 5.89 17.35 7.63
C VAL A 83 6.81 16.52 6.75
N ASP A 84 7.78 15.84 7.38
CA ASP A 84 8.67 14.92 6.69
C ASP A 84 7.96 13.58 6.42
N TRP A 85 7.12 13.59 5.39
CA TRP A 85 6.43 12.40 4.93
C TRP A 85 7.38 11.35 4.34
N ARG A 86 8.63 11.72 3.99
CA ARG A 86 9.61 10.78 3.42
C ARG A 86 10.16 9.85 4.49
N ALA A 87 10.35 10.36 5.70
CA ALA A 87 10.72 9.55 6.87
C ALA A 87 9.71 8.43 7.13
N ALA A 88 8.41 8.64 6.82
CA ALA A 88 7.40 7.59 6.94
C ALA A 88 7.55 6.47 5.90
N LEU A 89 8.14 6.74 4.72
CA LEU A 89 8.37 5.72 3.68
C LEU A 89 9.67 4.95 3.84
N GLU A 90 10.58 5.38 4.73
CA GLU A 90 11.75 4.58 5.05
C GLU A 90 11.32 3.44 5.98
N PRO A 91 11.35 2.17 5.54
CA PRO A 91 11.27 1.07 6.48
C PRO A 91 12.48 1.21 7.39
N GLU A 92 12.24 1.38 8.68
CA GLU A 92 13.29 1.45 9.70
C GLU A 92 14.23 0.25 9.47
N LEU A 93 15.43 0.56 8.96
CA LEU A 93 16.53 -0.39 8.95
C LEU A 93 16.75 -0.71 10.42
N GLU A 94 16.28 -1.88 10.86
CA GLU A 94 16.55 -2.41 12.19
C GLU A 94 18.01 -2.07 12.57
N PRO A 95 18.25 -1.39 13.70
CA PRO A 95 19.60 -1.02 14.08
C PRO A 95 20.44 -2.29 14.15
N PRO A 96 21.74 -2.26 13.77
CA PRO A 96 22.60 -3.40 13.98
C PRO A 96 22.54 -3.72 15.48
N GLY A 97 21.94 -4.86 15.82
CA GLY A 97 21.89 -5.33 17.19
C GLY A 97 23.28 -5.27 17.83
N PRO A 98 23.39 -5.05 19.14
CA PRO A 98 24.69 -4.87 19.79
C PRO A 98 25.65 -5.98 19.37
N ILE A 99 26.74 -5.61 18.70
CA ILE A 99 27.83 -6.52 18.40
C ILE A 99 28.45 -6.84 19.76
N GLU A 100 28.00 -7.92 20.39
CA GLU A 100 28.67 -8.45 21.57
C GLU A 100 30.08 -8.89 21.14
N PRO A 101 31.15 -8.30 21.71
CA PRO A 101 32.48 -8.80 21.45
C PRO A 101 32.60 -10.18 22.10
N GLN A 102 32.58 -11.23 21.27
CA GLN A 102 32.95 -12.59 21.67
C GLN A 102 34.43 -12.61 22.04
N ASN A 103 34.75 -12.18 23.26
CA ASN A 103 36.06 -12.40 23.84
C ASN A 103 36.06 -13.79 24.49
N GLN A 104 36.89 -14.65 23.93
CA GLN A 104 37.10 -16.03 24.32
C GLN A 104 37.47 -16.10 25.80
N THR A 105 36.70 -16.84 26.59
CA THR A 105 37.22 -17.44 27.83
C THR A 105 37.00 -18.94 27.74
N LEU A 106 38.07 -19.64 27.38
CA LEU A 106 38.25 -21.07 27.62
C LEU A 106 38.01 -21.33 29.12
N THR A 107 36.94 -22.04 29.47
CA THR A 107 36.92 -22.84 30.70
C THR A 107 36.08 -24.09 30.47
N SER A 108 36.83 -25.16 30.28
CA SER A 108 36.53 -26.57 30.51
C SER A 108 35.22 -26.89 31.23
N GLN A 109 34.30 -27.55 30.52
CA GLN A 109 33.48 -28.61 31.10
C GLN A 109 32.98 -29.58 30.02
N ASN A 110 33.94 -30.24 29.36
CA ASN A 110 33.71 -31.57 28.81
C ASN A 110 33.76 -32.56 29.96
N GLN A 111 32.61 -32.91 30.52
CA GLN A 111 32.51 -34.14 31.31
C GLN A 111 31.22 -34.90 30.99
N PHE A 112 31.39 -35.83 30.04
CA PHE A 112 30.69 -37.10 29.82
C PHE A 112 29.25 -37.09 29.26
N ARG A 113 29.19 -37.16 27.92
CA ARG A 113 28.45 -38.24 27.28
C ARG A 113 29.42 -39.39 26.97
N SER A 114 29.20 -40.55 27.57
CA SER A 114 29.53 -41.86 26.99
C SER A 114 28.42 -42.80 27.44
N VAL A 115 27.41 -42.99 26.60
CA VAL A 115 27.12 -44.27 25.92
C VAL A 115 27.20 -45.50 26.83
N THR A 116 26.04 -45.99 27.24
CA THR A 116 25.55 -47.36 26.99
C THR A 116 24.03 -47.33 27.15
#